data_AF-A0A4Y2BDB3-F1
#
_entry.id   AF-A0A4Y2BDB3-F1
#
_cell.length_a   1.000
_cell.length_b   1.000
_cell.length_c   1.000
_cell.angle_alpha   90.00
_cell.angle_beta   90.00
_cell.angle_gamma   90.00
#
_symmetry.space_group_name_H-M   'P 1'
#
loop_
_entity.id
_entity.type
_entity.pdbx_description
1 polymer ?
#
loop_
_entity_poly.entity_id
_entity_poly.type
_entity_poly.pdbx_seq_one_letter_code
_entity_poly.pdbx_strand_id
1 'polypeptide(L)'
;MQEINYDTELLQQRLSELVPRLNPEQKPIFHNVLKQVQSGESGLYFLNAPGGTVKTFLLKLLFAQIRKDKKVAIAVASLGIAATLLDAGERHTRYLSYH
;
A
#
# COMPACT_ATOMS: atom_id res chain seq x y z
N MET A 1 10.38 -16.69 13.54
CA MET A 1 10.51 -16.55 12.08
C MET A 1 9.36 -17.23 11.31
N GLN A 2 8.15 -17.30 11.88
CA GLN A 2 6.96 -17.91 11.24
C GLN A 2 5.89 -16.89 10.85
N GLU A 3 5.83 -15.75 11.55
CA GLU A 3 4.83 -14.70 11.32
C GLU A 3 4.93 -14.06 9.92
N ILE A 4 6.14 -13.92 9.38
CA ILE A 4 6.38 -13.25 8.09
C ILE A 4 5.83 -14.06 6.91
N ASN A 5 5.88 -15.39 6.97
CA ASN A 5 5.34 -16.25 5.91
C ASN A 5 3.82 -16.28 5.93
N TYR A 6 3.22 -16.34 7.13
CA TYR A 6 1.76 -16.29 7.29
C TYR A 6 1.17 -14.99 6.74
N ASP A 7 1.81 -13.85 7.01
CA ASP A 7 1.39 -12.55 6.49
C ASP A 7 1.56 -12.47 4.96
N THR A 8 2.60 -13.11 4.40
CA THR A 8 2.82 -13.16 2.95
C THR A 8 1.73 -13.95 2.22
N GLU A 9 1.32 -15.10 2.75
CA GLU A 9 0.25 -15.93 2.17
C GLU A 9 -1.11 -15.22 2.21
N LEU A 10 -1.43 -14.56 3.34
CA LEU A 10 -2.65 -13.77 3.48
C LEU A 10 -2.69 -12.59 2.50
N LEU A 11 -1.56 -11.89 2.34
CA LEU A 11 -1.43 -10.82 1.36
C LEU A 11 -1.61 -11.33 -0.07
N GLN A 12 -1.05 -12.50 -0.39
CA GLN A 12 -1.19 -13.12 -1.71
C GLN A 12 -2.65 -13.48 -2.02
N GLN A 13 -3.38 -14.04 -1.05
CA GLN A 13 -4.81 -14.33 -1.21
C GLN A 13 -5.63 -13.04 -1.38
N ARG A 14 -5.38 -12.00 -0.57
CA ARG A 14 -6.08 -10.72 -0.74
C ARG A 14 -5.80 -10.08 -2.09
N LEU A 15 -4.57 -10.18 -2.59
CA LEU A 15 -4.21 -9.65 -3.91
C LEU A 15 -4.92 -10.41 -5.03
N SER A 16 -5.01 -11.74 -4.97
CA SER A 16 -5.71 -12.52 -6.00
C SER A 16 -7.20 -12.21 -6.05
N GLU A 17 -7.82 -11.86 -4.92
CA GLU A 17 -9.24 -11.47 -4.87
C GLU A 17 -9.49 -10.03 -5.33
N LEU A 18 -8.58 -9.10 -5.02
CA LEU A 18 -8.81 -7.66 -5.19
C LEU A 18 -8.24 -7.08 -6.48
N VAL A 19 -7.14 -7.62 -7.02
CA VAL A 19 -6.56 -7.18 -8.30
C VAL A 19 -7.55 -7.34 -9.47
N PRO A 20 -8.33 -8.43 -9.58
CA PRO A 20 -9.36 -8.54 -10.62
C PRO A 20 -10.47 -7.49 -10.52
N ARG A 21 -10.73 -6.95 -9.32
CA ARG A 21 -11.76 -5.93 -9.06
C ARG A 21 -11.34 -4.51 -9.47
N LEU A 22 -10.09 -4.32 -9.89
CA LEU A 22 -9.65 -3.05 -10.44
C LEU A 22 -10.46 -2.70 -11.70
N ASN A 23 -10.93 -1.47 -11.79
CA ASN A 23 -11.60 -1.00 -13.00
C ASN A 23 -10.57 -0.84 -14.16
N PRO A 24 -11.04 -0.70 -15.42
CA PRO A 24 -10.14 -0.58 -16.57
C PRO A 24 -9.16 0.59 -16.52
N GLU A 25 -9.49 1.68 -15.81
CA GLU A 25 -8.62 2.85 -15.65
C GLU A 25 -7.53 2.64 -14.59
N GLN A 26 -7.84 1.86 -13.55
CA GLN A 26 -6.93 1.57 -12.44
C GLN A 26 -5.92 0.46 -12.77
N LYS A 27 -6.33 -0.55 -13.55
CA LYS A 27 -5.47 -1.66 -13.97
C LYS A 27 -4.13 -1.19 -14.57
N PRO A 28 -4.08 -0.32 -15.59
CA PRO A 28 -2.81 0.10 -16.18
C PRO A 28 -1.94 0.87 -15.19
N ILE A 29 -2.54 1.70 -14.31
CA ILE A 29 -1.81 2.44 -13.28
C ILE A 29 -1.12 1.47 -12.31
N PHE A 30 -1.86 0.50 -11.80
CA PHE A 30 -1.34 -0.52 -10.89
C PHE A 30 -0.15 -1.28 -11.50
N HIS A 31 -0.31 -1.78 -12.73
CA HIS A 31 0.75 -2.55 -13.40
C HIS A 31 1.98 -1.71 -13.72
N ASN A 32 1.81 -0.45 -14.15
CA ASN A 32 2.94 0.43 -14.46
C ASN A 32 3.78 0.75 -13.23
N VAL A 33 3.12 1.09 -12.11
CA VAL A 33 3.83 1.36 -10.85
C VAL A 33 4.57 0.10 -10.37
N LEU A 34 3.94 -1.07 -10.45
CA LEU A 34 4.59 -2.32 -10.06
C LEU A 34 5.78 -2.67 -10.94
N LYS A 35 5.64 -2.52 -12.26
CA LYS A 35 6.74 -2.76 -13.20
C LYS A 35 7.93 -1.86 -12.87
N GLN A 36 7.68 -0.59 -12.53
CA GLN A 36 8.74 0.33 -12.15
C GLN A 36 9.39 -0.02 -10.81
N VAL A 37 8.60 -0.40 -9.80
CA VAL A 37 9.12 -0.89 -8.53
C VAL A 37 9.96 -2.17 -8.71
N GLN A 38 9.61 -3.01 -9.69
CA GLN A 38 10.36 -4.21 -10.04
C GLN A 38 11.64 -3.90 -10.82
N SER A 39 11.64 -2.90 -11.70
CA SER A 39 12.86 -2.44 -12.41
C SER A 39 13.85 -1.71 -11.49
N GLY A 40 13.42 -1.33 -10.28
CA GLY A 40 14.25 -0.57 -9.34
C GLY A 40 14.43 0.89 -9.74
N GLU A 41 13.66 1.35 -10.73
CA GLU A 41 13.67 2.73 -11.18
C GLU A 41 12.88 3.62 -10.20
N SER A 42 13.36 4.84 -9.98
CA SER A 42 12.65 5.84 -9.20
C SER A 42 11.60 6.54 -10.06
N GLY A 43 10.43 6.82 -9.48
CA GLY A 43 9.32 7.45 -10.20
C GLY A 43 8.41 8.23 -9.29
N LEU A 44 7.85 9.32 -9.82
CA LEU A 44 6.81 10.12 -9.15
C LEU A 44 5.49 9.94 -9.91
N TYR A 45 4.46 9.51 -9.20
CA TYR A 45 3.14 9.26 -9.76
C TYR A 45 2.09 10.18 -9.14
N PHE A 46 1.31 10.84 -9.99
CA PHE A 46 0.12 11.58 -9.56
C PHE A 46 -1.13 10.75 -9.82
N LEU A 47 -1.84 10.39 -8.75
CA LEU A 47 -3.12 9.69 -8.83
C LEU A 47 -4.25 10.72 -8.87
N ASN A 48 -4.71 11.05 -10.07
CA ASN A 48 -5.91 11.86 -10.26
C ASN A 48 -7.14 10.94 -10.36
N ALA A 49 -8.00 10.97 -9.35
CA ALA A 49 -9.24 10.20 -9.31
C ALA A 49 -10.33 11.03 -8.63
N PRO A 50 -11.57 11.02 -9.16
CA PRO A 50 -12.69 11.69 -8.53
C PRO A 50 -13.10 10.92 -7.27
N GLY A 51 -12.92 11.55 -6.09
CA GLY A 51 -13.33 10.99 -4.80
C GLY A 51 -12.32 10.09 -4.08
N GLY A 52 -12.29 10.19 -2.74
CA GLY A 52 -11.26 9.63 -1.85
C GLY A 52 -11.17 8.10 -1.77
N THR A 53 -12.18 7.36 -2.26
CA THR A 53 -12.23 5.90 -2.11
C THR A 53 -11.36 5.17 -3.14
N VAL A 54 -11.32 5.67 -4.38
CA VAL A 54 -10.58 5.06 -5.51
C VAL A 54 -9.07 5.12 -5.27
N LYS A 55 -8.57 6.26 -4.76
CA LYS A 55 -7.14 6.46 -4.44
C LYS A 55 -6.69 5.56 -3.29
N THR A 56 -7.53 5.45 -2.26
CA THR A 56 -7.24 4.62 -1.08
C THR A 56 -7.18 3.14 -1.44
N PHE A 57 -8.06 2.65 -2.33
CA PHE A 57 -8.06 1.27 -2.78
C PHE A 57 -6.79 0.91 -3.57
N LEU A 58 -6.40 1.74 -4.54
CA LEU A 58 -5.22 1.51 -5.36
C LEU A 58 -3.93 1.53 -4.52
N LEU A 59 -3.81 2.50 -3.60
CA LEU A 59 -2.67 2.58 -2.69
C LEU A 59 -2.57 1.32 -1.83
N LYS A 60 -3.68 0.87 -1.21
CA LYS A 60 -3.70 -0.37 -0.40
C LYS A 60 -3.19 -1.58 -1.18
N LEU A 61 -3.57 -1.72 -2.45
CA LEU A 61 -3.10 -2.82 -3.30
C LEU A 61 -1.61 -2.72 -3.64
N LEU A 62 -1.12 -1.51 -3.95
CA LEU A 62 0.31 -1.29 -4.18
C LEU A 62 1.12 -1.61 -2.93
N PHE A 63 0.68 -1.16 -1.75
CA PHE A 63 1.34 -1.47 -0.48
C PHE A 63 1.35 -2.99 -0.19
N ALA A 64 0.23 -3.67 -0.39
CA ALA A 64 0.13 -5.11 -0.18
C ALA A 64 1.09 -5.88 -1.10
N GLN A 65 1.17 -5.50 -2.37
CA GLN A 65 2.08 -6.12 -3.33
C GLN A 65 3.56 -5.88 -2.97
N ILE A 66 3.94 -4.65 -2.63
CA ILE A 66 5.32 -4.31 -2.27
C ILE A 66 5.75 -5.04 -0.99
N ARG A 67 4.85 -5.15 0.01
CA ARG A 67 5.09 -5.93 1.24
C ARG A 67 5.23 -7.42 0.96
N LYS A 68 4.37 -8.00 0.10
CA LYS A 68 4.47 -9.39 -0.33
C LYS A 68 5.83 -9.67 -1.00
N ASP A 69 6.34 -8.71 -1.76
CA ASP A 69 7.66 -8.78 -2.39
C ASP A 69 8.83 -8.47 -1.40
N LYS A 70 8.54 -8.38 -0.08
CA LYS A 70 9.47 -8.09 1.02
C LYS A 70 10.27 -6.78 0.85
N LYS A 71 9.70 -5.83 0.11
CA LYS A 71 10.25 -4.48 -0.09
C LYS A 71 9.64 -3.49 0.90
N VAL A 72 10.37 -2.43 1.21
CA VAL A 72 9.89 -1.36 2.09
C VAL A 72 9.08 -0.35 1.28
N ALA A 73 7.85 -0.08 1.72
CA ALA A 73 7.00 0.99 1.18
C ALA A 73 6.68 1.99 2.29
N ILE A 74 6.88 3.28 2.04
CA ILE A 74 6.59 4.36 2.98
C ILE A 74 5.43 5.19 2.43
N ALA A 75 4.35 5.33 3.20
CA ALA A 75 3.26 6.24 2.88
C ALA A 75 3.50 7.59 3.56
N VAL A 76 3.56 8.67 2.80
CA VAL A 76 3.61 10.04 3.34
C VAL A 76 2.36 10.78 2.87
N ALA A 77 1.54 11.26 3.81
CA ALA A 77 0.33 12.04 3.51
C ALA A 77 0.49 13.45 4.07
N SER A 78 0.31 14.47 3.23
CA SER A 78 0.16 15.86 3.69
C SER A 78 -1.27 16.10 4.22
N LEU A 79 -1.37 16.78 5.36
CA LEU A 79 -2.56 17.04 6.21
C LEU A 79 -3.89 17.25 5.42
N GLY A 80 -5.03 16.59 5.70
CA GLY A 80 -5.50 15.93 6.93
C GLY A 80 -6.21 14.58 6.74
N ILE A 81 -5.58 13.62 6.02
CA ILE A 81 -6.01 12.20 5.96
C ILE A 81 -4.97 11.26 6.63
N ALA A 82 -3.93 11.81 7.26
CA ALA A 82 -2.84 11.02 7.86
C ALA A 82 -3.30 10.14 9.04
N ALA A 83 -4.35 10.54 9.78
CA ALA A 83 -4.82 9.80 10.96
C ALA A 83 -5.48 8.46 10.58
N THR A 84 -6.20 8.37 9.47
CA THR A 84 -6.99 7.17 9.12
C THR A 84 -6.16 6.10 8.41
N LEU A 85 -5.03 6.48 7.77
CA LEU A 85 -4.17 5.51 7.08
C LEU A 85 -3.23 4.75 8.04
N LEU A 86 -2.91 5.35 9.19
CA LEU A 86 -2.00 4.77 10.19
C LEU A 86 -2.67 3.77 11.15
N ASP A 87 -3.99 3.77 11.30
CA ASP A 87 -4.69 2.78 12.15
C ASP A 87 -4.62 1.33 11.62
N ALA A 88 -4.04 1.11 10.43
CA ALA A 88 -3.78 -0.22 9.85
C ALA A 88 -2.31 -0.68 9.97
N GLY A 89 -1.44 0.09 10.61
CA GLY A 89 -0.11 -0.33 11.05
C GLY A 89 -0.11 -0.49 12.56
N GLU A 90 0.54 -1.53 13.07
CA GLU A 90 0.62 -1.81 14.51
C GLU A 90 0.90 -0.55 15.33
N ARG A 91 -0.01 -0.25 16.28
CA ARG A 91 0.28 0.70 17.36
C ARG A 91 1.40 0.12 18.22
N HIS A 92 2.62 0.57 17.98
CA HIS A 92 3.63 0.62 19.03
C HIS A 92 3.71 2.06 19.57
N THR A 93 2.66 2.47 20.27
CA THR A 93 2.66 3.74 21.00
C THR A 93 3.44 3.55 22.29
N ARG A 94 4.74 3.82 22.29
CA ARG A 94 5.49 4.03 23.55
C ARG A 94 5.50 5.53 23.82
N TYR A 95 4.60 5.98 24.68
CA TYR A 95 4.73 7.28 25.33
C TYR A 95 5.99 7.24 26.20
N LEU A 96 7.02 8.00 25.81
CA LEU A 96 8.01 8.46 26.78
C LEU A 96 7.62 9.89 27.13
N SER A 97 6.94 10.05 28.27
CA SER A 97 6.88 11.33 28.95
C SER A 97 8.23 11.54 29.63
N TYR A 98 8.91 12.63 29.29
CA TYR A 98 9.94 13.20 30.15
C TYR A 98 9.22 13.87 31.32
N HIS A 99 9.46 13.37 32.54
CA HIS A 99 9.80 14.12 33.75
C HIS A 99 9.91 13.14 34.92
#